data_AF-A0A4V5PYN1-F1
#
_entry.id   AF-A0A4V5PYN1-F1
#
_cell.length_a   1.000
_cell.length_b   1.000
_cell.length_c   1.000
_cell.angle_alpha   90.00
_cell.angle_beta   90.00
_cell.angle_gamma   90.00
#
_symmetry.space_group_name_H-M   'P 1'
#
loop_
_entity.id
_entity.type
_entity.pdbx_description
1 polymer ?
#
loop_
_entity_poly.entity_id
_entity_poly.type
_entity_poly.pdbx_seq_one_letter_code
_entity_poly.pdbx_strand_id
1 'polypeptide(L)'
;MENLKRNFIENHFTISKETTKSIEFEHGTSGEVIYLIPNKEITIILNPKLVQANQQLLDKSFGLNHSTSFRQFPKRQHTGKDLIHYGYSFKLQSSDELVKLLKII
;
A
#
# COMPACT_ATOMS: atom_id res chain seq x y z
N MET A 1 10.38 -2.56 -12.32
CA MET A 1 9.15 -1.81 -11.99
C MET A 1 7.95 -2.22 -12.83
N GLU A 2 8.10 -2.40 -14.15
CA GLU A 2 7.00 -2.80 -15.04
C GLU A 2 6.34 -4.13 -14.67
N ASN A 3 7.11 -5.16 -14.31
CA ASN A 3 6.55 -6.44 -13.87
C ASN A 3 5.65 -6.30 -12.63
N LEU A 4 6.00 -5.43 -11.69
CA LEU A 4 5.15 -5.17 -10.51
C LEU A 4 3.85 -4.50 -10.92
N LYS A 5 3.91 -3.48 -11.80
CA LYS A 5 2.71 -2.83 -12.34
C LYS A 5 1.80 -3.83 -13.05
N ARG A 6 2.35 -4.78 -13.82
CA ARG A 6 1.57 -5.84 -14.48
C ARG A 6 0.80 -6.71 -13.47
N ASN A 7 1.45 -7.13 -12.38
CA ASN A 7 0.76 -7.92 -11.35
C ASN A 7 -0.45 -7.18 -10.76
N PHE A 8 -0.36 -5.87 -10.53
CA PHE A 8 -1.50 -5.08 -10.07
C PHE A 8 -2.64 -5.09 -11.10
N ILE A 9 -2.34 -4.85 -12.38
CA ILE A 9 -3.33 -4.85 -13.46
C ILE A 9 -4.00 -6.22 -13.60
N GLU A 10 -3.23 -7.30 -13.53
CA GLU A 10 -3.75 -8.67 -13.58
C GLU A 10 -4.65 -9.01 -12.37
N ASN A 11 -4.51 -8.30 -11.26
CA ASN A 11 -5.36 -8.42 -10.06
C ASN A 11 -6.38 -7.28 -9.96
N HIS A 12 -6.85 -6.75 -11.10
CA HIS A 12 -7.94 -5.76 -11.18
C HIS A 12 -7.65 -4.39 -10.54
N PHE A 13 -6.38 -4.04 -10.35
CA PHE A 13 -6.00 -2.69 -9.95
C PHE A 13 -5.71 -1.81 -11.16
N THR A 14 -6.02 -0.51 -11.02
CA THR A 14 -5.63 0.52 -11.98
C THR A 14 -4.71 1.54 -11.32
N ILE A 15 -3.82 2.15 -12.10
CA ILE A 15 -2.97 3.24 -11.60
C ILE A 15 -3.81 4.51 -11.54
N SER A 16 -4.13 4.98 -10.33
CA SER A 16 -4.84 6.24 -10.12
C SER A 16 -3.88 7.44 -10.10
N LYS A 17 -2.65 7.25 -9.61
CA LYS A 17 -1.61 8.28 -9.60
C LYS A 17 -0.21 7.70 -9.54
N GLU A 18 0.72 8.30 -10.29
CA GLU A 18 2.14 7.98 -10.22
C GLU A 18 2.96 9.22 -9.84
N THR A 19 3.89 9.05 -8.90
CA THR A 19 4.82 10.10 -8.46
C THR A 19 6.21 9.49 -8.30
N THR A 20 7.23 10.33 -8.15
CA THR A 20 8.60 9.88 -7.84
C THR A 20 8.72 9.14 -6.50
N LYS A 21 7.76 9.32 -5.59
CA LYS A 21 7.77 8.73 -4.24
C LYS A 21 6.94 7.45 -4.12
N SER A 22 5.89 7.32 -4.90
CA SER A 22 4.96 6.19 -4.83
C SER A 22 4.06 6.12 -6.05
N ILE A 23 3.60 4.91 -6.35
CA ILE A 23 2.52 4.63 -7.30
C ILE A 23 1.29 4.25 -6.48
N GLU A 24 0.17 4.93 -6.71
CA GLU A 24 -1.15 4.65 -6.13
C GLU A 24 -1.93 3.74 -7.09
N PHE A 25 -2.50 2.69 -6.52
CA PHE A 25 -3.35 1.73 -7.19
C PHE A 25 -4.72 1.70 -6.52
N GLU A 26 -5.77 1.58 -7.33
CA GLU A 26 -7.14 1.43 -6.85
C GLU A 26 -7.75 0.15 -7.43
N HIS A 27 -8.32 -0.69 -6.57
CA HIS A 27 -8.99 -1.92 -6.97
C HIS A 27 -10.34 -1.60 -7.61
N GLY A 28 -10.57 -2.10 -8.82
CA GLY A 28 -11.73 -1.70 -9.63
C GLY A 28 -13.10 -2.06 -9.05
N THR A 29 -13.18 -3.06 -8.16
CA THR A 29 -14.47 -3.50 -7.57
C THR A 29 -14.64 -3.09 -6.11
N SER A 30 -13.59 -3.15 -5.29
CA SER A 30 -13.67 -2.81 -3.86
C SER A 30 -13.39 -1.34 -3.57
N GLY A 31 -12.76 -0.61 -4.50
CA GLY A 31 -12.28 0.75 -4.26
C GLY A 31 -11.10 0.80 -3.28
N GLU A 32 -10.50 -0.33 -2.93
CA GLU A 32 -9.35 -0.38 -2.02
C GLU A 32 -8.13 0.27 -2.67
N VAL A 33 -7.46 1.11 -1.89
CA VAL A 33 -6.32 1.91 -2.35
C VAL A 33 -5.03 1.38 -1.73
N ILE A 34 -4.03 1.18 -2.58
CA ILE A 34 -2.73 0.62 -2.20
C ILE A 34 -1.62 1.50 -2.77
N TYR A 35 -0.55 1.70 -1.99
CA TYR A 35 0.63 2.40 -2.47
C TYR A 35 1.83 1.46 -2.62
N LEU A 36 2.49 1.52 -3.77
CA LEU A 36 3.77 0.88 -4.03
C LEU A 36 4.88 1.94 -3.93
N ILE A 37 5.86 1.71 -3.05
CA ILE A 37 7.02 2.60 -2.90
C ILE A 37 8.21 2.02 -3.69
N PRO A 38 8.78 2.76 -4.65
CA PRO A 38 9.92 2.32 -5.46
C PRO A 38 11.24 2.47 -4.67
N ASN A 39 11.51 1.53 -3.74
CA ASN A 39 12.76 1.43 -2.99
C ASN A 39 13.57 0.18 -3.42
N LYS A 40 14.72 -0.08 -2.78
CA LYS A 40 15.51 -1.32 -2.98
C LYS A 40 14.71 -2.60 -2.69
N GLU A 41 13.73 -2.52 -1.80
CA GLU A 41 12.80 -3.59 -1.45
C GLU A 41 11.38 -3.20 -1.93
N ILE A 42 10.58 -4.17 -2.36
CA ILE A 42 9.18 -3.95 -2.76
C ILE A 42 8.40 -3.63 -1.50
N THR A 43 8.05 -2.35 -1.30
CA THR A 43 7.27 -1.93 -0.14
C THR A 43 5.86 -1.56 -0.57
N ILE A 44 4.88 -2.29 -0.02
CA ILE A 44 3.46 -2.02 -0.18
C ILE A 44 2.92 -1.35 1.07
N ILE A 45 2.09 -0.32 0.89
CA ILE A 45 1.39 0.33 1.99
C ILE A 45 -0.10 0.11 1.83
N LEU A 46 -0.71 -0.49 2.85
CA LEU A 46 -2.14 -0.77 2.91
C LEU A 46 -2.87 0.20 3.84
N ASN A 47 -4.17 0.36 3.58
CA ASN A 47 -5.06 1.19 4.38
C ASN A 47 -5.12 0.67 5.83
N PRO A 48 -4.92 1.53 6.85
CA PRO A 48 -5.03 1.14 8.25
C PRO A 48 -6.34 0.47 8.62
N LYS A 49 -7.46 0.92 8.04
CA LYS A 49 -8.78 0.34 8.35
C LYS A 49 -8.85 -1.13 7.97
N LEU A 50 -8.32 -1.48 6.79
CA LEU A 50 -8.28 -2.85 6.30
C LEU A 50 -7.36 -3.71 7.17
N VAL A 51 -6.15 -3.23 7.45
CA VAL A 51 -5.16 -4.01 8.21
C VAL A 51 -5.59 -4.22 9.65
N GLN A 52 -6.22 -3.24 10.29
CA GLN A 52 -6.73 -3.37 11.65
C GLN A 52 -7.95 -4.28 11.75
N ALA A 53 -8.71 -4.46 10.67
CA ALA A 53 -9.84 -5.38 10.60
C ALA A 53 -9.43 -6.84 10.31
N ASN A 54 -8.18 -7.09 9.91
CA ASN A 54 -7.69 -8.42 9.55
C ASN A 54 -6.41 -8.78 10.32
N GLN A 55 -6.52 -9.66 11.30
CA GLN A 55 -5.41 -10.08 12.16
C GLN A 55 -4.22 -10.64 11.36
N GLN A 56 -4.46 -11.37 10.26
CA GLN A 56 -3.38 -11.92 9.43
C GLN A 56 -2.57 -10.82 8.74
N LEU A 57 -3.22 -9.72 8.33
CA LEU A 57 -2.54 -8.56 7.77
C LEU A 57 -1.79 -7.80 8.86
N LEU A 58 -2.38 -7.66 10.05
CA LEU A 58 -1.75 -6.98 11.17
C LEU A 58 -0.46 -7.68 11.60
N ASP A 59 -0.49 -8.99 11.75
CA ASP A 59 0.67 -9.81 12.17
C ASP A 59 1.81 -9.80 11.15
N LYS A 60 1.48 -9.66 9.86
CA LYS A 60 2.47 -9.59 8.76
C LYS A 60 2.99 -8.18 8.50
N SER A 61 2.40 -7.17 9.12
CA SER A 61 2.80 -5.79 8.88
C SER A 61 4.16 -5.49 9.51
N PHE A 62 5.00 -4.74 8.81
CA PHE A 62 6.28 -4.25 9.32
C PHE A 62 6.10 -3.00 10.22
N GLY A 63 4.84 -2.62 10.49
CA GLY A 63 4.47 -1.42 11.22
C GLY A 63 4.04 -0.28 10.32
N LEU A 64 3.90 0.88 10.95
CA LEU A 64 3.24 2.04 10.37
C LEU A 64 4.21 2.90 9.56
N ASN A 65 3.71 3.45 8.46
CA ASN A 65 4.42 4.39 7.60
C ASN A 65 3.58 5.65 7.42
N HIS A 66 4.20 6.82 7.54
CA HIS A 66 3.57 8.11 7.27
C HIS A 66 4.17 8.73 6.04
N SER A 67 3.32 9.22 5.14
CA SER A 67 3.78 9.91 3.93
C SER A 67 2.80 10.99 3.51
N THR A 68 3.34 12.11 3.05
CA THR A 68 2.56 13.17 2.38
C THR A 68 2.16 12.80 0.95
N SER A 69 2.70 11.70 0.39
CA SER A 69 2.30 11.18 -0.91
C SER A 69 1.00 10.38 -0.86
N PHE A 70 0.62 9.87 0.31
CA PHE A 70 -0.65 9.18 0.51
C PHE A 70 -1.77 10.21 0.51
N ARG A 71 -2.88 9.91 -0.17
CA ARG A 71 -4.00 10.84 -0.37
C ARG A 71 -5.30 10.34 0.22
N GLN A 72 -5.51 9.02 0.16
CA GLN A 72 -6.80 8.42 0.50
C GLN A 72 -6.82 7.78 1.90
N PHE A 73 -5.66 7.65 2.54
CA PHE A 73 -5.55 7.03 3.86
C PHE A 73 -6.07 7.93 4.98
N PRO A 74 -6.38 7.41 6.18
CA PRO A 74 -6.66 8.24 7.33
C PRO A 74 -5.41 9.05 7.71
N LYS A 75 -5.62 10.20 8.35
CA LYS A 75 -4.53 11.00 8.91
C LYS A 75 -4.45 10.80 10.42
N ARG A 76 -3.23 10.91 10.97
CA ARG A 76 -3.01 10.98 12.41
C ARG A 76 -1.86 11.92 12.74
N GLN A 77 -1.80 12.36 13.98
CA GLN A 77 -0.65 13.11 14.48
C GLN A 77 0.56 12.17 14.54
N HIS A 78 1.71 12.67 14.10
CA HIS A 78 2.98 11.96 14.18
C HIS A 78 3.96 12.72 15.06
N THR A 79 4.86 13.50 14.46
CA THR A 79 5.90 14.28 15.15
C THR A 79 5.71 15.79 15.01
N GLY A 80 4.88 16.24 14.06
CA GLY A 80 4.55 17.65 13.84
C GLY A 80 3.19 18.05 14.40
N LYS A 81 2.81 19.31 14.14
CA LYS A 81 1.48 19.85 14.47
C LYS A 81 0.39 19.38 13.49
N ASP A 82 0.76 19.13 12.25
CA ASP A 82 -0.17 18.72 11.19
C ASP A 82 -0.44 17.21 11.19
N LEU A 83 -1.66 16.85 10.82
CA LEU A 83 -2.05 15.46 10.61
C LEU A 83 -1.48 14.96 9.28
N ILE A 84 -0.80 13.80 9.31
CA ILE A 84 -0.19 13.18 8.13
C ILE A 84 -0.89 11.85 7.86
N HIS A 85 -1.10 11.55 6.58
CA HIS A 85 -1.63 10.27 6.14
C HIS A 85 -0.70 9.13 6.56
N TYR A 86 -1.30 8.03 7.01
CA TYR A 86 -0.54 6.86 7.44
C TYR A 86 -1.14 5.56 6.92
N GLY A 87 -0.30 4.55 6.75
CA GLY A 87 -0.66 3.21 6.34
C GLY A 87 0.20 2.16 7.04
N TYR A 88 -0.11 0.89 6.84
CA TYR A 88 0.75 -0.22 7.30
C TYR A 88 1.64 -0.69 6.16
N SER A 89 2.93 -0.82 6.46
CA SER A 89 3.93 -1.23 5.50
C SER A 89 4.10 -2.75 5.47
N PHE A 90 4.27 -3.28 4.27
CA PHE A 90 4.58 -4.68 3.98
C PHE A 90 5.81 -4.70 3.07
N LYS A 91 6.86 -5.36 3.53
CA LYS A 91 8.09 -5.53 2.76
C LYS A 91 8.08 -6.90 2.13
N LEU A 92 8.19 -6.93 0.81
CA LEU A 92 8.13 -8.14 0.02
C LEU A 92 9.47 -8.36 -0.67
N GLN A 93 9.92 -9.61 -0.68
CA GLN A 93 11.19 -9.99 -1.31
C GLN A 93 11.00 -10.44 -2.76
N SER A 94 9.77 -10.77 -3.16
CA SER A 94 9.49 -11.30 -4.49
C SER A 94 8.15 -10.83 -5.04
N SER A 95 8.02 -10.99 -6.36
CA SER A 95 6.77 -10.78 -7.09
C SER A 95 5.68 -11.77 -6.65
N ASP A 96 6.04 -12.99 -6.27
CA ASP A 96 5.09 -14.00 -5.80
C ASP A 96 4.48 -13.63 -4.44
N GLU A 97 5.27 -13.04 -3.54
CA GLU A 97 4.75 -12.52 -2.27
C GLU A 97 3.76 -11.37 -2.49
N LEU A 98 4.00 -10.52 -3.49
CA LEU A 98 3.05 -9.49 -3.89
C LEU A 98 1.74 -10.11 -4.34
N VAL A 99 1.77 -11.08 -5.27
CA VAL A 99 0.55 -11.73 -5.76
C VAL A 99 -0.20 -12.43 -4.61
N LYS A 100 0.51 -13.07 -3.68
CA LYS A 100 -0.12 -13.66 -2.48
C LYS A 100 -0.78 -12.61 -1.60
N LEU A 101 -0.15 -11.45 -1.41
CA LEU A 101 -0.74 -10.35 -0.66
C LEU A 101 -1.99 -9.83 -1.36
N LEU A 102 -1.93 -9.57 -2.68
CA LEU A 102 -3.04 -9.04 -3.48
C LEU A 102 -4.30 -9.92 -3.45
N LYS A 103 -4.18 -11.23 -3.24
CA LYS A 103 -5.32 -12.16 -3.11
C LYS A 103 -6.02 -12.12 -1.75
N ILE A 104 -5.41 -11.50 -0.74
CA ILE A 104 -5.97 -11.37 0.61
C ILE A 104 -6.82 -10.09 0.73
N ILE A 105 -6.51 -9.11 -0.13
CA ILE A 105 -7.08 -7.75 -0.19
C ILE A 105 -8.27 -7.72 -1.14
#